data_AF-A0A024F8F5-F1
#
_entry.id   AF-A0A024F8F5-F1
#
_cell.length_a   1.000
_cell.length_b   1.000
_cell.length_c   1.000
_cell.angle_alpha   90.00
_cell.angle_beta   90.00
_cell.angle_gamma   90.00
#
_symmetry.space_group_name_H-M   'P 1'
#
loop_
_entity.id
_entity.type
_entity.pdbx_description
1 polymer ?
#
loop_
_entity_poly.entity_id
_entity_poly.type
_entity_poly.pdbx_seq_one_letter_code
_entity_poly.pdbx_strand_id
1 'polypeptide(L)' 'DMFVMDDGWFGNKYPRNGDNAGLGDWQTNKKKLPRGISYLADYAVNKGMKFGIWIEPEMVNPES' A
#
# COMPACT_ATOMS: atom_id res chain seq x y z
N ASP A 1 -12.87 10.33 12.61
CA ASP A 1 -12.82 9.01 11.95
C ASP A 1 -11.50 8.77 11.23
N MET A 2 -11.21 7.51 10.89
CA MET A 2 -9.97 7.08 10.23
C MET A 2 -10.28 6.13 9.08
N PHE A 3 -9.59 6.32 7.96
CA PHE A 3 -9.54 5.37 6.85
C PHE A 3 -8.19 4.66 6.87
N VAL A 4 -8.17 3.34 6.77
CA VAL A 4 -6.94 2.54 6.75
C VAL A 4 -6.86 1.80 5.43
N MET A 5 -5.75 1.97 4.71
CA MET A 5 -5.44 1.16 3.54
C MET A 5 -4.65 -0.08 3.97
N ASP A 6 -5.31 -1.22 3.88
CA ASP A 6 -4.76 -2.52 4.27
C ASP A 6 -3.88 -3.12 3.16
N ASP A 7 -3.60 -4.42 3.23
CA ASP A 7 -2.68 -5.13 2.32
C ASP A 7 -2.97 -4.89 0.81
N GLY A 8 -1.92 -4.97 0.00
CA GLY A 8 -2.02 -4.92 -1.46
C GLY A 8 -1.67 -3.59 -2.13
N TRP A 9 -1.18 -2.60 -1.39
CA TRP A 9 -0.80 -1.28 -1.92
C TRP A 9 0.60 -1.21 -2.55
N PHE A 10 1.42 -2.24 -2.37
CA PHE A 10 2.86 -2.25 -2.67
C PHE A 10 3.26 -3.32 -3.69
N GLY A 11 4.55 -3.35 -4.02
CA GLY A 11 5.16 -4.22 -5.03
C GLY A 11 4.94 -3.72 -6.46
N ASN A 12 6.02 -3.65 -7.24
CA ASN A 12 5.96 -3.27 -8.66
C ASN A 12 6.39 -4.41 -9.58
N LYS A 13 7.58 -4.98 -9.37
CA LYS A 13 8.07 -6.13 -10.13
C LYS A 13 7.25 -7.39 -9.77
N TYR A 14 7.04 -7.60 -8.47
CA TYR A 14 6.19 -8.65 -7.92
C TYR A 14 5.04 -8.01 -7.12
N PRO A 15 3.91 -7.69 -7.78
CA PRO A 15 2.84 -6.92 -7.15
C PRO A 15 2.09 -7.74 -6.10
N ARG A 16 1.78 -7.12 -4.96
CA ARG A 16 0.93 -7.68 -3.90
C ARG A 16 -0.54 -7.74 -4.33
N ASN A 17 -0.87 -8.69 -5.21
CA ASN A 17 -2.24 -8.98 -5.66
C ASN A 17 -2.86 -10.19 -4.98
N GLY A 18 -2.05 -10.94 -4.26
CA GLY A 18 -2.38 -12.06 -3.39
C GLY A 18 -1.31 -12.20 -2.32
N ASP A 19 -1.40 -13.25 -1.52
CA ASP A 19 -0.52 -13.51 -0.38
C ASP A 19 0.88 -14.07 -0.76
N ASN A 20 1.04 -14.50 -2.01
CA ASN A 20 2.20 -15.25 -2.50
C ASN A 20 3.37 -14.40 -3.02
N ALA A 21 3.25 -13.07 -3.09
CA ALA A 21 4.28 -12.17 -3.62
C ALA A 21 4.26 -10.78 -2.96
N GLY A 22 5.38 -10.06 -3.06
CA GLY A 22 5.48 -8.62 -2.78
C GLY A 22 5.90 -8.21 -1.37
N LEU A 23 5.82 -9.05 -0.34
CA LEU A 23 6.36 -8.71 0.99
C LEU A 23 7.87 -8.46 0.89
N GLY A 24 8.34 -7.35 1.47
CA GLY A 24 9.70 -6.82 1.31
C GLY A 24 9.81 -5.67 0.31
N ASP A 25 8.83 -5.54 -0.59
CA ASP A 25 8.86 -4.66 -1.76
C ASP A 25 7.94 -3.43 -1.55
N TRP A 26 8.26 -2.63 -0.52
CA TRP A 26 7.40 -1.57 0.05
C TRP A 26 7.24 -0.29 -0.80
N GLN A 27 7.51 -0.34 -2.11
CA GLN A 27 7.25 0.79 -3.00
C GLN A 27 5.81 0.74 -3.48
N THR A 28 5.17 1.90 -3.59
CA THR A 28 3.78 2.00 -4.06
C THR A 28 3.59 1.30 -5.40
N ASN A 29 2.58 0.44 -5.51
CA ASN A 29 2.18 -0.19 -6.75
C ASN A 29 1.58 0.87 -7.69
N LYS A 30 2.35 1.29 -8.70
CA LYS A 30 1.93 2.36 -9.63
C LYS A 30 0.77 1.96 -10.55
N LYS A 31 0.50 0.66 -10.71
CA LYS A 31 -0.64 0.16 -11.50
C LYS A 31 -1.96 0.32 -10.72
N LYS A 32 -1.96 0.02 -9.41
CA LYS A 32 -3.12 0.21 -8.53
C LYS A 32 -3.31 1.66 -8.11
N LEU A 33 -2.20 2.33 -7.78
CA LEU A 33 -2.16 3.68 -7.23
C LEU A 33 -1.34 4.60 -8.14
N PRO A 34 -1.84 4.94 -9.35
CA PRO A 34 -1.08 5.73 -10.33
C PRO A 34 -0.73 7.14 -9.86
N ARG A 35 -1.47 7.66 -8.88
CA ARG A 35 -1.22 8.97 -8.24
C ARG A 35 -0.50 8.87 -6.90
N GLY A 36 -0.04 7.68 -6.53
CA GLY A 36 0.62 7.43 -5.26
C GLY A 36 -0.32 7.36 -4.05
N ILE A 37 0.25 7.01 -2.90
CA ILE A 37 -0.46 6.94 -1.61
C ILE A 37 -0.81 8.34 -1.11
N SER A 38 0.05 9.33 -1.35
CA SER A 38 -0.15 10.71 -0.92
C SER A 38 -1.48 11.27 -1.43
N TYR A 39 -1.85 10.98 -2.68
CA TYR A 39 -3.14 11.41 -3.22
C TYR A 39 -4.34 10.91 -2.40
N LEU A 40 -4.31 9.65 -1.95
CA LEU A 40 -5.38 9.08 -1.12
C LEU A 40 -5.34 9.65 0.30
N ALA A 41 -4.15 9.81 0.87
CA ALA A 41 -3.97 10.40 2.18
C ALA A 41 -4.50 11.85 2.21
N ASP A 42 -4.12 12.67 1.23
CA ASP A 42 -4.57 14.05 1.08
C ASP A 42 -6.10 14.12 0.90
N TYR A 43 -6.67 13.21 0.10
CA TYR A 43 -8.11 13.13 -0.07
C TYR A 43 -8.83 12.81 1.25
N ALA A 44 -8.33 11.86 2.03
CA ALA A 44 -8.89 11.51 3.34
C ALA A 44 -8.81 12.69 4.32
N VAL A 45 -7.65 13.36 4.41
CA VAL A 45 -7.45 14.54 5.26
C VAL A 45 -8.39 15.67 4.87
N ASN A 46 -8.55 15.94 3.56
CA ASN A 46 -9.48 16.95 3.04
C ASN A 46 -10.96 16.62 3.33
N LYS A 47 -11.29 15.36 3.63
CA LYS A 47 -12.62 14.92 4.08
C LYS A 47 -12.76 14.89 5.60
N GLY A 48 -11.78 15.39 6.36
CA GLY A 48 -11.80 15.41 7.82
C GLY A 48 -11.48 14.05 8.46
N MET A 49 -10.86 13.12 7.72
CA MET A 49 -10.48 11.80 8.19
C MET A 49 -8.98 11.68 8.38
N LYS A 50 -8.53 10.88 9.35
CA LYS A 50 -7.14 10.43 9.44
C LYS A 50 -6.88 9.33 8.41
N PHE A 51 -5.64 9.18 7.95
CA PHE A 51 -5.21 8.10 7.05
C PHE A 51 -4.22 7.19 7.77
N GLY A 52 -4.44 5.87 7.68
CA GLY A 52 -3.53 4.83 8.15
C GLY A 52 -3.13 3.90 7.01
N ILE A 53 -2.02 3.20 7.18
CA ILE A 53 -1.50 2.24 6.21
C ILE A 53 -0.97 0.99 6.91
N TRP A 54 -1.22 -0.17 6.33
CA TRP A 54 -0.69 -1.44 6.81
C TRP A 54 0.74 -1.70 6.31
N ILE A 55 1.58 -2.28 7.16
CA ILE A 55 2.91 -2.78 6.81
C ILE A 55 3.26 -4.00 7.66
N GLU A 56 3.97 -4.97 7.07
CA GLU A 56 4.49 -6.17 7.75
C GLU A 56 6.01 -6.28 7.53
N PRO A 57 6.80 -5.42 8.20
CA PRO A 57 8.21 -5.22 7.86
C PRO A 57 9.11 -6.41 8.22
N GLU A 58 8.60 -7.35 9.01
CA GLU A 58 9.31 -8.54 9.48
C GLU A 58 9.30 -9.69 8.45
N MET A 59 8.51 -9.58 7.39
CA MET A 59 8.29 -10.64 6.40
C MET A 59 8.81 -10.30 5.00
N VAL A 60 9.14 -11.34 4.24
CA VAL A 60 9.56 -11.25 2.84
C VAL A 60 9.01 -12.44 2.05
N ASN A 61 8.56 -12.20 0.81
CA ASN A 61 8.23 -13.29 -0.12
C ASN A 61 9.46 -13.65 -0.98
N PRO A 62 9.65 -14.92 -1.39
CA PRO A 62 10.69 -15.26 -2.36
C PRO A 62 10.59 -14.48 -3.68
N GLU A 63 9.37 -14.12 -4.07
CA GLU A 63 9.08 -13.18 -5.15
C GLU A 63 8.88 -11.77 -4.58
N SER A 64 10.01 -11.05 -4.40
CA SER A 64 10.08 -9.64 -4.01
C SER A 64 11.26 -8.92 -4.69
#